data_AF-A0A4V1UBF0-F1
#
_entry.id   AF-A0A4V1UBF0-F1
#
_cell.length_a   1.000
_cell.length_b   1.000
_cell.length_c   1.000
_cell.angle_alpha   90.00
_cell.angle_beta   90.00
_cell.angle_gamma   90.00
#
_symmetry.space_group_name_H-M   'P 1'
#
loop_
_entity.id
_entity.type
_entity.pdbx_description
1 polymer ?
#
loop_
_entity_poly.entity_id
_entity_poly.type
_entity_poly.pdbx_seq_one_letter_code
_entity_poly.pdbx_strand_id
1 'polypeptide(L)'
;MWKSLAKFVLKNRVLLLVLLALTSVVMGYFASKIKLSYEFARAIPTDNPKYQDYQDFKSTFGDDGNTMVIGIVQKDLFNLDNFRAYRQLNNDIKKVRAVEDVLSVPGAIELRKDSLGERLQAVRIFPDSLSSQEELDSAKAVFLNLPFYRDLLYNSDSVYMMAVRLNKAIINSKERTAVIHDINALTEGYSRATNTSVHLSGLPLIRTVVSDRIQHEMKIFLIGSLLLSVIILLIFFRSISTTLLSMAVVIIGVVWSVGIMQLMGYQISLLT
;
A
#
# COMPACT_ATOMS: atom_id res chain seq x y z
N MET A 1 -41.37 -27.94 22.85
CA MET A 1 -40.09 -27.21 22.91
C MET A 1 -40.24 -25.71 22.61
N TRP A 2 -40.60 -25.28 21.40
CA TRP A 2 -40.72 -23.84 21.03
C TRP A 2 -41.69 -23.01 21.88
N LYS A 3 -42.86 -23.56 22.24
CA LYS A 3 -43.81 -22.88 23.15
C LYS A 3 -43.25 -22.65 24.56
N SER A 4 -42.42 -23.56 25.05
CA SER A 4 -41.77 -23.44 26.36
C SER A 4 -40.69 -22.35 26.33
N LEU A 5 -39.89 -22.32 25.26
CA LEU A 5 -38.89 -21.28 25.02
C LEU A 5 -39.54 -19.88 24.95
N ALA A 6 -40.62 -19.73 24.19
CA ALA A 6 -41.34 -18.46 24.10
C ALA A 6 -41.90 -18.00 25.46
N LYS A 7 -42.48 -18.91 26.25
CA LYS A 7 -42.93 -18.61 27.62
C LYS A 7 -41.78 -18.18 28.53
N PHE A 8 -40.63 -18.83 28.43
CA PHE A 8 -39.43 -18.45 29.19
C PHE A 8 -38.93 -17.05 28.82
N VAL A 9 -38.86 -16.73 27.52
CA VAL A 9 -38.43 -15.42 27.02
C VAL A 9 -39.39 -14.32 27.47
N LEU A 10 -40.70 -14.55 27.36
CA LEU A 10 -41.71 -13.57 27.77
C LEU A 10 -41.72 -13.34 29.28
N LYS A 11 -41.53 -14.40 30.09
CA LYS A 11 -41.48 -14.30 31.56
C LYS A 11 -40.25 -13.52 32.04
N ASN A 12 -39.09 -13.72 31.40
CA ASN A 12 -37.81 -13.10 31.81
C ASN A 12 -37.37 -11.95 30.89
N ARG A 13 -38.31 -11.29 30.20
CA ARG A 13 -38.03 -10.33 29.12
C ARG A 13 -37.04 -9.22 29.50
N VAL A 14 -37.17 -8.65 30.70
CA VAL A 14 -36.30 -7.53 31.14
C VAL A 14 -34.88 -8.04 31.37
N LEU A 15 -34.73 -9.17 32.06
CA LEU A 15 -33.43 -9.79 32.32
C LEU A 15 -32.71 -10.13 31.02
N LEU A 16 -33.42 -10.74 30.07
CA LEU A 16 -32.84 -11.12 28.77
C LEU A 16 -32.46 -9.90 27.92
N LEU A 17 -33.25 -8.83 27.95
CA LEU A 17 -32.90 -7.57 27.26
C LEU A 17 -31.67 -6.90 27.86
N VAL A 18 -31.55 -6.87 29.19
CA VAL A 18 -30.36 -6.34 29.87
C VAL A 18 -29.14 -7.18 29.54
N LEU A 19 -29.26 -8.51 29.56
CA LEU A 19 -28.17 -9.41 29.21
C LEU A 19 -27.76 -9.23 27.74
N LEU A 20 -28.71 -9.14 26.82
CA LEU A 20 -28.46 -8.86 25.40
C LEU A 20 -27.75 -7.52 25.20
N ALA A 21 -28.20 -6.47 25.89
CA ALA A 21 -27.57 -5.16 25.81
C ALA A 21 -26.12 -5.21 26.32
N LEU A 22 -25.89 -5.85 27.46
CA LEU A 22 -24.57 -5.96 28.07
C LEU A 22 -23.60 -6.76 27.21
N THR A 23 -24.03 -7.92 26.70
CA THR A 23 -23.21 -8.73 25.78
C THR A 23 -22.97 -8.03 24.45
N SER A 24 -23.94 -7.27 23.94
CA SER A 24 -23.76 -6.47 22.72
C SER A 24 -22.77 -5.33 22.91
N VAL A 25 -22.73 -4.70 24.09
CA VAL A 25 -21.71 -3.69 24.43
C VAL A 25 -20.32 -4.34 24.48
N VAL A 26 -20.19 -5.50 25.11
CA VAL A 26 -18.92 -6.24 25.15
C VAL A 26 -18.46 -6.65 23.75
N MET A 27 -19.37 -7.19 22.92
CA MET A 27 -19.06 -7.51 21.52
C MET A 27 -18.71 -6.27 20.72
N GLY A 28 -19.39 -5.14 20.94
CA GLY A 28 -19.06 -3.85 20.34
C GLY A 28 -17.64 -3.38 20.69
N TYR A 29 -17.22 -3.57 21.94
CA TYR A 29 -15.84 -3.30 22.35
C TYR A 29 -14.84 -4.17 21.59
N PHE A 30 -15.07 -5.47 21.47
CA PHE A 30 -14.20 -6.35 20.69
C PHE A 30 -14.22 -6.01 19.20
N ALA A 31 -15.40 -5.76 18.62
CA ALA A 31 -15.55 -5.37 17.23
C ALA A 31 -14.77 -4.09 16.91
N SER A 32 -14.72 -3.11 17.83
CA SER A 32 -13.95 -1.88 17.64
C SER A 32 -12.43 -2.09 17.55
N LYS A 33 -11.92 -3.22 18.02
CA LYS A 33 -10.49 -3.59 17.99
C LYS A 33 -10.09 -4.37 16.75
N ILE A 34 -11.03 -4.69 15.87
CA ILE A 34 -10.74 -5.48 14.67
C ILE A 34 -9.66 -4.79 13.82
N LYS A 35 -8.62 -5.54 13.48
CA LYS A 35 -7.56 -5.05 12.60
C LYS A 35 -7.90 -5.35 11.15
N LEU A 36 -7.65 -4.38 10.29
CA LEU A 36 -7.65 -4.59 8.85
C LEU A 36 -6.32 -5.22 8.47
N SER A 37 -6.37 -6.35 7.77
CA SER A 37 -5.20 -6.94 7.15
C SER A 37 -4.85 -6.15 5.90
N TYR A 38 -3.61 -5.70 5.84
CA TYR A 38 -3.04 -4.96 4.73
C TYR A 38 -2.10 -5.81 3.88
N GLU A 39 -1.85 -7.05 4.31
CA GLU A 39 -1.17 -8.06 3.51
C GLU A 39 -2.11 -8.53 2.40
N PHE A 40 -1.54 -8.76 1.22
CA PHE A 40 -2.29 -9.39 0.14
C PHE A 40 -2.81 -10.75 0.65
N ALA A 41 -4.08 -11.04 0.36
CA ALA A 41 -4.73 -12.24 0.87
C ALA A 41 -3.88 -13.48 0.59
N ARG A 42 -3.62 -14.28 1.63
CA ARG A 42 -2.92 -15.57 1.50
C ARG A 42 -3.84 -16.52 0.76
N ALA A 43 -3.85 -16.43 -0.56
CA ALA A 43 -4.67 -17.26 -1.43
C ALA A 43 -4.14 -18.71 -1.49
N ILE A 44 -2.87 -18.91 -1.15
CA ILE A 44 -2.21 -20.22 -1.15
C ILE A 44 -2.10 -20.72 0.30
N PRO A 45 -2.58 -21.95 0.59
CA PRO A 45 -2.43 -22.60 1.89
C PRO A 45 -0.95 -22.74 2.31
N THR A 46 -0.68 -22.64 3.62
CA THR A 46 0.70 -22.65 4.15
C THR A 46 1.36 -24.03 4.13
N ASP A 47 0.58 -25.09 4.00
CA ASP A 47 1.00 -26.49 3.83
C ASP A 47 1.31 -26.86 2.38
N ASN A 48 1.06 -25.96 1.42
CA ASN A 48 1.40 -26.18 0.02
C ASN A 48 2.93 -26.22 -0.18
N PRO A 49 3.50 -27.26 -0.82
CA PRO A 49 4.95 -27.35 -1.07
C PRO A 49 5.53 -26.13 -1.79
N LYS A 50 4.79 -25.53 -2.74
CA LYS A 50 5.23 -24.33 -3.47
C LYS A 50 5.27 -23.09 -2.60
N TYR A 51 4.41 -23.01 -1.58
CA TYR A 51 4.48 -21.92 -0.62
C TYR A 51 5.73 -22.06 0.25
N GLN A 52 6.08 -23.28 0.67
CA GLN A 52 7.30 -23.54 1.45
C GLN A 52 8.55 -23.22 0.62
N ASP A 53 8.64 -23.70 -0.62
CA ASP A 53 9.73 -23.38 -1.56
C ASP A 53 9.95 -21.86 -1.67
N TYR A 54 8.86 -21.09 -1.82
CA TYR A 54 8.92 -19.64 -1.93
C TYR A 54 9.40 -18.96 -0.63
N GLN A 55 8.98 -19.47 0.53
CA GLN A 55 9.39 -18.93 1.82
C GLN A 55 10.88 -19.19 2.09
N ASP A 56 11.43 -20.33 1.66
CA ASP A 56 12.86 -20.65 1.75
C ASP A 56 13.71 -19.80 0.80
N PHE A 57 13.22 -19.58 -0.42
CA PHE A 57 13.82 -18.61 -1.33
C PHE A 57 13.87 -17.22 -0.71
N LYS A 58 12.76 -16.76 -0.12
CA LYS A 58 12.64 -15.43 0.49
C LYS A 58 13.52 -15.26 1.72
N SER A 59 13.74 -16.31 2.52
CA SER A 59 14.62 -16.23 3.68
C SER A 59 16.09 -16.13 3.29
N THR A 60 16.47 -16.76 2.16
CA THR A 60 17.84 -16.77 1.64
C THR A 60 18.17 -15.50 0.84
N PHE A 61 17.27 -15.08 -0.06
CA PHE A 61 17.52 -14.00 -1.03
C PHE A 61 16.79 -12.69 -0.70
N GLY A 62 15.85 -12.69 0.23
CA GLY A 62 15.04 -11.52 0.58
C GLY A 62 13.76 -11.38 -0.27
N ASP A 63 13.12 -10.22 -0.16
CA ASP A 63 11.84 -9.89 -0.80
C ASP A 63 11.92 -8.51 -1.46
N ASP A 64 11.61 -8.44 -2.75
CA ASP A 64 11.59 -7.22 -3.56
C ASP A 64 10.22 -6.53 -3.55
N GLY A 65 9.23 -7.11 -2.86
CA GLY A 65 7.84 -6.65 -2.85
C GLY A 65 7.58 -5.27 -2.23
N ASN A 66 8.62 -4.59 -1.74
CA ASN A 66 8.56 -3.23 -1.20
C ASN A 66 9.21 -2.18 -2.11
N THR A 67 9.49 -2.53 -3.37
CA THR A 67 10.05 -1.61 -4.36
C THR A 67 8.96 -0.95 -5.19
N MET A 68 9.02 0.36 -5.28
CA MET A 68 8.23 1.19 -6.21
C MET A 68 9.14 1.62 -7.36
N VAL A 69 8.60 1.74 -8.56
CA VAL A 69 9.35 2.21 -9.73
C VAL A 69 8.70 3.46 -10.31
N ILE A 70 9.53 4.39 -10.75
CA ILE A 70 9.15 5.67 -11.33
C ILE A 70 9.81 5.73 -12.71
N GLY A 71 9.01 5.69 -13.76
CA GLY A 71 9.45 5.85 -15.15
C GLY A 71 9.25 7.29 -15.61
N ILE A 72 10.30 7.91 -16.14
CA ILE A 72 10.30 9.29 -16.59
C ILE A 72 10.67 9.32 -18.08
N VAL A 73 9.79 9.86 -18.93
CA VAL A 73 10.01 9.90 -20.39
C VAL A 73 10.57 11.28 -20.78
N GLN A 74 11.89 11.41 -20.82
CA GLN A 74 12.57 12.70 -21.01
C GLN A 74 13.67 12.61 -22.07
N LYS A 75 13.45 13.20 -23.25
CA LYS A 75 14.42 13.17 -24.37
C LYS A 75 15.80 13.68 -23.98
N ASP A 76 15.85 14.85 -23.35
CA ASP A 76 17.09 15.54 -23.02
C ASP A 76 17.39 15.52 -21.52
N LEU A 77 17.35 14.35 -20.88
CA LEU A 77 17.64 14.24 -19.45
C LEU A 77 19.03 14.79 -19.10
N PHE A 78 20.01 14.59 -19.99
CA PHE A 78 21.39 15.04 -19.78
C PHE A 78 21.63 16.50 -20.18
N ASN A 79 20.59 17.30 -20.40
CA ASN A 79 20.73 18.75 -20.31
C ASN A 79 20.91 19.14 -18.83
N LEU A 80 21.82 20.06 -18.53
CA LEU A 80 22.18 20.43 -17.15
C LEU A 80 20.98 20.79 -16.27
N ASP A 81 20.01 21.54 -16.78
CA ASP A 81 18.84 21.97 -16.01
C ASP A 81 17.87 20.82 -15.76
N ASN A 82 17.63 19.99 -16.77
CA ASN A 82 16.82 18.78 -16.65
C ASN A 82 17.43 17.77 -15.67
N PHE A 83 18.75 17.58 -15.75
CA PHE A 83 19.48 16.67 -14.86
C PHE A 83 19.46 17.17 -13.42
N ARG A 84 19.58 18.49 -13.20
CA ARG A 84 19.44 19.11 -11.87
C ARG A 84 18.03 18.90 -11.31
N ALA A 85 16.99 19.10 -12.12
CA ALA A 85 15.61 18.84 -11.70
C ALA A 85 15.39 17.36 -11.35
N TYR A 86 15.93 16.43 -12.16
CA TYR A 86 15.83 14.99 -11.91
C TYR A 86 16.58 14.58 -10.63
N ARG A 87 17.78 15.13 -10.41
CA ARG A 87 18.55 14.93 -9.18
C ARG A 87 17.82 15.49 -7.96
N GLN A 88 17.18 16.65 -8.09
CA GLN A 88 16.39 17.23 -7.02
C GLN A 88 15.22 16.31 -6.65
N LEU A 89 14.46 15.81 -7.63
CA LEU A 89 13.40 14.82 -7.40
C LEU A 89 13.94 13.59 -6.66
N ASN A 90 15.06 13.02 -7.12
CA ASN A 90 15.71 11.87 -6.47
C ASN A 90 16.04 12.16 -4.99
N ASN A 91 16.59 13.33 -4.70
CA ASN A 91 16.97 13.72 -3.34
C ASN A 91 15.76 14.00 -2.44
N ASP A 92 14.69 14.56 -3.00
CA ASP A 92 13.47 14.84 -2.25
C ASP A 92 12.70 13.55 -1.94
N ILE A 93 12.66 12.59 -2.87
CA ILE A 93 12.11 11.25 -2.61
C ILE A 93 12.91 10.56 -1.50
N LYS A 94 14.25 10.65 -1.49
CA LYS A 94 15.10 10.09 -0.41
C LYS A 94 14.77 10.64 0.99
N LYS A 95 14.15 11.82 1.10
CA LYS A 95 13.77 12.42 2.39
C LYS A 95 12.41 11.94 2.92
N VAL A 96 11.63 11.23 2.11
CA VAL A 96 10.31 10.73 2.53
C VAL A 96 10.51 9.66 3.62
N ARG A 97 9.73 9.76 4.70
CA ARG A 97 9.88 9.03 5.99
C ARG A 97 10.02 7.50 5.89
N ALA A 98 9.67 6.89 4.77
CA ALA A 98 9.70 5.44 4.57
C ALA A 98 10.58 4.99 3.39
N VAL A 99 11.30 5.92 2.74
CA VAL A 99 12.22 5.60 1.65
C VAL A 99 13.55 5.17 2.26
N GLU A 100 13.95 3.93 2.02
CA GLU A 100 15.24 3.39 2.50
C GLU A 100 16.36 3.69 1.52
N ASP A 101 16.07 3.61 0.22
CA ASP A 101 17.03 3.93 -0.83
C ASP A 101 16.32 4.29 -2.13
N VAL A 102 17.04 5.02 -2.99
CA VAL A 102 16.60 5.34 -4.35
C VAL A 102 17.75 5.10 -5.31
N LEU A 103 17.54 4.12 -6.19
CA LEU A 103 18.43 3.77 -7.28
C LEU A 103 17.95 4.46 -8.57
N SER A 104 18.77 5.34 -9.13
CA SER A 104 18.47 6.14 -10.31
C SER A 104 19.77 6.65 -10.97
N VAL A 105 19.67 7.33 -12.10
CA VAL A 105 20.85 7.82 -12.86
C VAL A 105 21.86 8.60 -12.01
N PRO A 106 21.49 9.63 -11.20
CA PRO A 106 22.43 10.33 -10.34
C PRO A 106 23.13 9.45 -9.29
N GLY A 107 22.54 8.32 -8.92
CA GLY A 107 23.10 7.36 -7.96
C GLY A 107 23.98 6.29 -8.59
N ALA A 108 24.19 6.33 -9.91
CA ALA A 108 24.96 5.31 -10.63
C ALA A 108 26.43 5.29 -10.19
N ILE A 109 26.99 4.07 -10.11
CA ILE A 109 28.34 3.77 -9.66
C ILE A 109 29.13 3.03 -10.76
N GLU A 110 30.40 3.37 -10.87
CA GLU A 110 31.39 2.67 -11.66
C GLU A 110 32.27 1.84 -10.72
N LEU A 111 32.55 0.59 -11.08
CA LEU A 111 33.52 -0.24 -10.38
C LEU A 111 34.89 -0.08 -11.02
N ARG A 112 35.81 0.57 -10.32
CA ARG A 112 37.20 0.73 -10.76
C ARG A 112 38.08 -0.32 -10.11
N LYS A 113 38.96 -0.95 -10.91
CA LYS A 113 39.96 -1.87 -10.38
C LYS A 113 41.05 -1.06 -9.65
N ASP A 114 41.16 -1.29 -8.35
CA ASP A 114 42.29 -0.86 -7.53
C ASP A 114 43.39 -1.92 -7.68
N SER A 115 44.32 -1.68 -8.60
CA SER A 115 45.41 -2.61 -8.91
C SER A 115 46.41 -2.81 -7.76
N LEU A 116 46.46 -1.89 -6.79
CA LEU A 116 47.35 -1.99 -5.63
C LEU A 116 46.69 -2.76 -4.49
N GLY A 117 45.38 -2.60 -4.31
CA GLY A 117 44.60 -3.28 -3.27
C GLY A 117 43.90 -4.57 -3.73
N GLU A 118 44.09 -4.99 -4.98
CA GLU A 118 43.43 -6.15 -5.62
C GLU A 118 41.91 -6.19 -5.42
N ARG A 119 41.26 -5.01 -5.41
CA ARG A 119 39.85 -4.87 -5.09
C ARG A 119 39.12 -3.99 -6.10
N LEU A 120 37.80 -4.09 -6.11
CA LEU A 120 36.95 -3.17 -6.86
C LEU A 120 36.51 -2.03 -5.95
N GLN A 121 36.76 -0.79 -6.39
CA GLN A 121 36.28 0.41 -5.71
C GLN A 121 35.04 0.93 -6.42
N ALA A 122 33.93 1.06 -5.68
CA ALA A 122 32.74 1.72 -6.17
C ALA A 122 32.88 3.24 -6.11
N VAL A 123 32.84 3.88 -7.27
CA VAL A 123 32.96 5.34 -7.42
C VAL A 123 31.67 5.87 -8.05
N ARG A 124 31.11 6.96 -7.52
CA ARG A 124 29.93 7.59 -8.15
C ARG A 124 30.30 8.16 -9.51
N ILE A 125 29.47 7.89 -10.50
CA ILE A 125 29.67 8.39 -11.87
C ILE A 125 29.37 9.89 -11.93
N PHE A 126 28.32 10.33 -11.24
CA PHE A 126 27.90 11.72 -11.20
C PHE A 126 28.32 12.35 -9.86
N PRO A 127 29.13 13.44 -9.85
CA PRO A 127 29.53 14.12 -8.63
C PRO A 127 28.36 14.87 -7.98
N ASP A 128 28.43 15.12 -6.67
CA ASP A 128 27.34 15.76 -5.91
C ASP A 128 27.05 17.20 -6.36
N SER A 129 28.07 17.92 -6.83
CA SER A 129 27.95 19.23 -7.49
C SER A 129 28.33 19.11 -8.98
N LEU A 130 27.45 19.58 -9.87
CA LEU A 130 27.72 19.72 -11.30
C LEU A 130 27.68 21.20 -11.68
N SER A 131 28.83 21.70 -12.14
CA SER A 131 29.05 23.13 -12.38
C SER A 131 28.82 23.49 -13.85
N SER A 132 29.05 22.55 -14.77
CA SER A 132 28.97 22.77 -16.22
C SER A 132 28.33 21.59 -16.97
N GLN A 133 27.92 21.86 -18.22
CA GLN A 133 27.43 20.82 -19.14
C GLN A 133 28.55 19.82 -19.52
N GLU A 134 29.80 20.29 -19.63
CA GLU A 134 30.96 19.46 -19.98
C GLU A 134 31.24 18.37 -18.91
N GLU A 135 31.11 18.72 -17.63
CA GLU A 135 31.22 17.76 -16.52
C GLU A 135 30.12 16.69 -16.60
N LEU A 136 28.89 17.11 -16.92
CA LEU A 136 27.76 16.19 -17.08
C LEU A 136 27.92 15.28 -18.29
N ASP A 137 28.39 15.80 -19.42
CA ASP A 137 28.62 15.03 -20.64
C ASP A 137 29.74 13.99 -20.45
N SER A 138 30.79 14.34 -19.70
CA SER A 138 31.85 13.40 -19.32
C SER A 138 31.31 12.26 -18.45
N ALA A 139 30.49 12.56 -17.44
CA ALA A 139 29.86 11.55 -16.59
C ALA A 139 28.84 10.69 -17.38
N LYS A 140 28.06 11.32 -18.27
CA LYS A 140 27.13 10.65 -19.19
C LYS A 140 27.85 9.63 -20.07
N ALA A 141 29.01 9.98 -20.62
CA ALA A 141 29.78 9.08 -21.47
C ALA A 141 30.21 7.81 -20.70
N VAL A 142 30.66 7.96 -19.46
CA VAL A 142 30.97 6.82 -18.58
C VAL A 142 29.71 5.99 -18.28
N PHE A 143 28.61 6.63 -17.90
CA PHE A 143 27.34 5.96 -17.60
C PHE A 143 26.82 5.13 -18.78
N LEU A 144 26.79 5.70 -19.99
CA LEU A 144 26.29 5.02 -21.18
C LEU A 144 27.23 3.92 -21.70
N ASN A 145 28.50 3.95 -21.29
CA ASN A 145 29.47 2.91 -21.62
C ASN A 145 29.35 1.66 -20.72
N LEU A 146 28.53 1.71 -19.67
CA LEU A 146 28.29 0.59 -18.75
C LEU A 146 27.01 -0.17 -19.15
N PRO A 147 27.12 -1.34 -19.82
CA PRO A 147 25.94 -2.01 -20.41
C PRO A 147 24.92 -2.48 -19.38
N PHE A 148 25.33 -2.71 -18.13
CA PHE A 148 24.42 -3.20 -17.08
C PHE A 148 23.37 -2.16 -16.64
N TYR A 149 23.55 -0.88 -16.97
CA TYR A 149 22.53 0.15 -16.73
C TYR A 149 21.49 0.24 -17.84
N ARG A 150 21.77 -0.32 -19.02
CA ARG A 150 20.82 -0.41 -20.13
C ARG A 150 19.69 -1.36 -19.73
N ASP A 151 18.46 -0.97 -20.02
CA ASP A 151 17.22 -1.66 -19.67
C ASP A 151 16.95 -1.78 -18.15
N LEU A 152 17.86 -1.27 -17.31
CA LEU A 152 17.69 -1.17 -15.85
C LEU A 152 17.35 0.26 -15.43
N LEU A 153 18.18 1.24 -15.80
CA LEU A 153 18.01 2.66 -15.44
C LEU A 153 17.65 3.54 -16.63
N TYR A 154 17.92 3.09 -17.85
CA TYR A 154 17.54 3.81 -19.06
C TYR A 154 17.30 2.85 -20.22
N ASN A 155 16.51 3.27 -21.19
CA ASN A 155 16.36 2.60 -22.49
C ASN A 155 16.81 3.50 -23.65
N SER A 156 16.77 2.97 -24.87
CA SER A 156 17.10 3.72 -26.10
C SER A 156 16.14 4.86 -26.42
N ASP A 157 14.94 4.83 -25.86
CA ASP A 157 13.81 5.69 -26.24
C ASP A 157 13.58 6.85 -25.27
N SER A 158 14.62 7.26 -24.55
CA SER A 158 14.59 8.38 -23.60
C SER A 158 13.75 8.15 -22.34
N VAL A 159 13.57 6.89 -21.94
CA VAL A 159 12.91 6.53 -20.69
C VAL A 159 13.98 6.25 -19.64
N TYR A 160 13.81 6.84 -18.46
CA TYR A 160 14.70 6.66 -17.32
C TYR A 160 13.92 6.13 -16.12
N MET A 161 14.50 5.18 -15.42
CA MET A 161 13.90 4.52 -14.28
C MET A 161 14.52 4.98 -12.97
N MET A 162 13.67 5.15 -11.97
CA MET A 162 14.05 5.33 -10.58
C MET A 162 13.36 4.26 -9.75
N ALA A 163 14.14 3.40 -9.11
CA ALA A 163 13.66 2.39 -8.19
C ALA A 163 13.75 2.92 -6.75
N VAL A 164 12.60 2.98 -6.07
CA VAL A 164 12.45 3.51 -4.72
C VAL A 164 12.15 2.33 -3.80
N ARG A 165 13.09 1.99 -2.94
CA ARG A 165 12.92 0.92 -1.96
C ARG A 165 12.29 1.48 -0.69
N LEU A 166 11.18 0.88 -0.27
CA LEU A 166 10.39 1.36 0.86
C LEU A 166 10.51 0.43 2.07
N ASN A 167 10.40 1.02 3.26
CA ASN A 167 10.43 0.28 4.51
C ASN A 167 9.19 -0.63 4.64
N LYS A 168 9.45 -1.93 4.83
CA LYS A 168 8.42 -2.97 4.91
C LYS A 168 7.40 -2.74 6.03
N ALA A 169 7.84 -2.28 7.20
CA ALA A 169 6.95 -2.11 8.35
C ALA A 169 5.95 -0.98 8.12
N ILE A 170 6.42 0.14 7.54
CA ILE A 170 5.58 1.30 7.25
C ILE A 170 4.60 1.00 6.11
N ILE A 171 5.04 0.33 5.04
CA ILE A 171 4.17 -0.01 3.89
C ILE A 171 3.09 -1.05 4.22
N ASN A 172 3.31 -1.88 5.24
CA ASN A 172 2.29 -2.81 5.75
C ASN A 172 1.42 -2.21 6.87
N SER A 173 1.41 -0.88 7.01
CA SER A 173 0.61 -0.15 7.99
C SER A 173 -0.33 0.86 7.32
N LYS A 174 -1.18 1.52 8.12
CA LYS A 174 -2.04 2.63 7.66
C LYS A 174 -1.24 3.81 7.09
N GLU A 175 0.02 3.93 7.47
CA GLU A 175 0.88 5.04 7.06
C GLU A 175 1.30 4.99 5.59
N ARG A 176 1.15 3.82 4.94
CA ARG A 176 1.48 3.62 3.53
C ARG A 176 0.79 4.63 2.60
N THR A 177 -0.47 4.99 2.89
CA THR A 177 -1.24 5.92 2.07
C THR A 177 -0.59 7.30 2.04
N ALA A 178 -0.11 7.78 3.19
CA ALA A 178 0.60 9.06 3.26
C ALA A 178 1.93 9.01 2.50
N VAL A 179 2.72 7.93 2.69
CA VAL A 179 4.01 7.75 1.99
C VAL A 179 3.83 7.75 0.47
N ILE A 180 2.89 6.95 -0.03
CA ILE A 180 2.61 6.85 -1.46
C ILE A 180 2.09 8.19 -2.00
N HIS A 181 1.25 8.89 -1.24
CA HIS A 181 0.77 10.22 -1.59
C HIS A 181 1.92 11.24 -1.68
N ASP A 182 2.84 11.25 -0.72
CA ASP A 182 3.99 12.17 -0.69
C ASP A 182 4.89 11.95 -1.91
N ILE A 183 5.19 10.69 -2.26
CA ILE A 183 5.96 10.36 -3.47
C ILE A 183 5.21 10.80 -4.72
N ASN A 184 3.91 10.51 -4.81
CA ASN A 184 3.10 10.92 -5.96
C ASN A 184 3.10 12.45 -6.13
N ALA A 185 2.92 13.21 -5.04
CA ALA A 185 2.94 14.67 -5.05
C ALA A 185 4.28 15.24 -5.54
N LEU A 186 5.41 14.66 -5.10
CA LEU A 186 6.74 15.05 -5.59
C LEU A 186 6.89 14.78 -7.10
N THR A 187 6.43 13.62 -7.57
CA THR A 187 6.52 13.25 -8.99
C THR A 187 5.58 14.07 -9.88
N GLU A 188 4.39 14.44 -9.40
CA GLU A 188 3.48 15.35 -10.08
C GLU A 188 4.02 16.79 -10.11
N GLY A 189 4.70 17.22 -9.04
CA GLY A 189 5.41 18.50 -8.99
C GLY A 189 6.50 18.57 -10.05
N TYR A 190 7.33 17.54 -10.14
CA TYR A 190 8.35 17.41 -11.18
C TYR A 190 7.73 17.39 -12.59
N SER A 191 6.72 16.54 -12.82
CA SER A 191 6.04 16.42 -14.12
C SER A 191 5.50 17.76 -14.63
N ARG A 192 4.89 18.56 -13.74
CA ARG A 192 4.40 19.91 -14.06
C ARG A 192 5.52 20.90 -14.33
N ALA A 193 6.62 20.84 -13.58
CA ALA A 193 7.75 21.76 -13.73
C ALA A 193 8.54 21.52 -15.03
N THR A 194 8.71 20.27 -15.44
CA THR A 194 9.53 19.89 -16.61
C THR A 194 8.71 19.58 -17.86
N ASN A 195 7.38 19.60 -17.75
CA ASN A 195 6.44 19.20 -18.81
C ASN A 195 6.73 17.79 -19.35
N THR A 196 7.03 16.86 -18.44
CA THR A 196 7.46 15.50 -18.74
C THR A 196 6.44 14.49 -18.23
N SER A 197 6.18 13.42 -18.98
CA SER A 197 5.33 12.33 -18.48
C SER A 197 6.09 11.46 -17.47
N VAL A 198 5.46 11.27 -16.32
CA VAL A 198 5.96 10.42 -15.23
C VAL A 198 4.94 9.32 -14.97
N HIS A 199 5.42 8.09 -14.88
CA HIS A 199 4.61 6.91 -14.64
C HIS A 199 5.10 6.20 -13.39
N LEU A 200 4.18 5.91 -12.47
CA LEU A 200 4.48 5.22 -11.23
C LEU A 200 3.98 3.78 -11.31
N SER A 201 4.76 2.84 -10.77
CA SER A 201 4.37 1.43 -10.64
C SER A 201 5.06 0.79 -9.44
N GLY A 202 4.87 -0.52 -9.27
CA GLY A 202 5.41 -1.32 -8.19
C GLY A 202 4.36 -1.73 -7.16
N LEU A 203 4.65 -2.82 -6.47
CA LEU A 203 3.70 -3.48 -5.56
C LEU A 203 3.20 -2.56 -4.43
N PRO A 204 4.02 -1.71 -3.78
CA PRO A 204 3.55 -0.78 -2.75
C PRO A 204 2.49 0.20 -3.26
N LEU A 205 2.69 0.78 -4.44
CA LEU A 205 1.72 1.68 -5.08
C LEU A 205 0.42 0.95 -5.37
N ILE A 206 0.52 -0.15 -6.12
CA ILE A 206 -0.64 -0.91 -6.59
C ILE A 206 -1.47 -1.38 -5.39
N ARG A 207 -0.82 -1.98 -4.38
CA ARG A 207 -1.51 -2.44 -3.17
C ARG A 207 -2.19 -1.30 -2.42
N THR A 208 -1.55 -0.15 -2.31
CA THR A 208 -2.11 1.02 -1.62
C THR A 208 -3.33 1.57 -2.37
N VAL A 209 -3.18 1.87 -3.66
CA VAL A 209 -4.26 2.41 -4.50
C VAL A 209 -5.45 1.46 -4.57
N VAL A 210 -5.21 0.16 -4.78
CA VAL A 210 -6.28 -0.84 -4.82
C VAL A 210 -6.98 -0.95 -3.46
N SER A 211 -6.22 -1.03 -2.37
CA SER A 211 -6.80 -1.12 -1.03
C SER A 211 -7.63 0.11 -0.67
N ASP A 212 -7.13 1.30 -0.98
CA ASP A 212 -7.79 2.56 -0.61
C ASP A 212 -9.08 2.74 -1.41
N ARG A 213 -9.09 2.33 -2.69
CA ARG A 213 -10.30 2.28 -3.52
C ARG A 213 -11.32 1.29 -2.97
N ILE A 214 -10.91 0.06 -2.67
CA ILE A 214 -11.80 -0.97 -2.09
C ILE A 214 -12.40 -0.47 -0.77
N GLN A 215 -11.59 0.13 0.11
CA GLN A 215 -12.11 0.67 1.38
C GLN A 215 -13.11 1.80 1.18
N HIS A 216 -12.87 2.68 0.20
CA HIS A 216 -13.80 3.76 -0.12
C HIS A 216 -15.12 3.20 -0.65
N GLU A 217 -15.07 2.29 -1.62
CA GLU A 217 -16.25 1.65 -2.22
C GLU A 217 -17.02 0.82 -1.19
N MET A 218 -16.34 0.07 -0.32
CA MET A 218 -16.97 -0.71 0.74
C MET A 218 -17.77 0.18 1.70
N LYS A 219 -17.28 1.38 2.04
CA LYS A 219 -18.03 2.33 2.89
C LYS A 219 -19.30 2.81 2.19
N ILE A 220 -19.21 3.16 0.91
CA ILE A 220 -20.36 3.60 0.12
C ILE A 220 -21.38 2.46 0.00
N PHE A 221 -20.92 1.25 -0.31
CA PHE A 221 -21.78 0.08 -0.44
C PHE A 221 -22.47 -0.31 0.87
N LEU A 222 -21.76 -0.25 2.00
CA LEU A 222 -22.33 -0.53 3.32
C LEU A 222 -23.42 0.48 3.68
N ILE A 223 -23.16 1.78 3.50
CA ILE A 223 -24.18 2.82 3.75
C ILE A 223 -25.36 2.67 2.79
N GLY A 224 -25.09 2.45 1.50
CA GLY A 224 -26.13 2.29 0.47
C GLY A 224 -27.03 1.07 0.71
N SER A 225 -26.44 -0.08 1.02
CA SER A 225 -27.17 -1.32 1.34
C SER A 225 -27.97 -1.22 2.63
N LEU A 226 -27.43 -0.55 3.66
CA LEU A 226 -28.17 -0.27 4.89
C LEU A 226 -29.39 0.61 4.59
N LEU A 227 -29.21 1.72 3.88
CA LEU A 227 -30.30 2.63 3.49
C LEU A 227 -31.36 1.91 2.67
N LEU A 228 -30.95 1.12 1.67
CA LEU A 228 -31.86 0.32 0.86
C LEU A 228 -32.65 -0.67 1.74
N SER A 229 -31.98 -1.32 2.69
CA SER A 229 -32.63 -2.23 3.63
C SER A 229 -33.65 -1.51 4.51
N VAL A 230 -33.33 -0.30 5.02
CA VAL A 230 -34.28 0.54 5.77
C VAL A 230 -35.51 0.84 4.91
N ILE A 231 -35.31 1.26 3.66
CA ILE A 231 -36.39 1.63 2.73
C ILE A 231 -37.30 0.43 2.47
N ILE A 232 -36.74 -0.74 2.17
CA ILE A 232 -37.50 -1.96 1.92
C ILE A 232 -38.33 -2.32 3.17
N LEU A 233 -37.71 -2.39 4.35
CA LEU A 233 -38.41 -2.74 5.58
C LEU A 233 -39.51 -1.71 5.93
N LEU A 234 -39.26 -0.43 5.68
CA LEU A 234 -40.26 0.62 5.88
C LEU A 234 -41.46 0.47 4.94
N ILE A 235 -41.25 0.09 3.67
CA ILE A 235 -42.33 -0.19 2.72
C ILE A 235 -43.16 -1.40 3.15
N PHE A 236 -42.49 -2.47 3.61
CA PHE A 236 -43.16 -3.70 4.05
C PHE A 236 -43.96 -3.52 5.34
N PHE A 237 -43.35 -2.95 6.37
CA PHE A 237 -44.01 -2.81 7.68
C PHE A 237 -44.89 -1.57 7.78
N ARG A 238 -44.68 -0.56 6.93
CA ARG A 238 -45.35 0.76 6.97
C ARG A 238 -45.31 1.42 8.35
N SER A 239 -44.32 1.06 9.18
CA SER A 239 -44.19 1.47 10.57
C SER A 239 -42.73 1.66 10.92
N ILE A 240 -42.38 2.90 11.30
CA ILE A 240 -41.01 3.27 11.68
C ILE A 240 -40.54 2.44 12.88
N SER A 241 -41.40 2.24 13.87
CA SER A 241 -41.06 1.49 15.09
C SER A 241 -40.68 0.04 14.80
N THR A 242 -41.42 -0.64 13.92
CA THR A 242 -41.15 -2.04 13.55
C THR A 242 -39.89 -2.17 12.70
N THR A 243 -39.63 -1.18 11.83
CA THR A 243 -38.40 -1.12 11.03
C THR A 243 -37.17 -0.91 11.91
N LEU A 244 -37.22 0.02 12.88
CA LEU A 244 -36.13 0.26 13.82
C LEU A 244 -35.83 -0.97 14.69
N LEU A 245 -36.87 -1.65 15.17
CA LEU A 245 -36.69 -2.88 15.95
C LEU A 245 -36.00 -3.97 15.12
N SER A 246 -36.44 -4.17 13.87
CA SER A 246 -35.83 -5.12 12.94
C SER A 246 -34.38 -4.75 12.63
N MET A 247 -34.09 -3.46 12.42
CA MET A 247 -32.76 -2.96 12.15
C MET A 247 -31.80 -3.18 13.32
N ALA A 248 -32.28 -2.96 14.55
CA ALA A 248 -31.49 -3.19 15.75
C ALA A 248 -31.03 -4.65 15.85
N VAL A 249 -31.90 -5.61 15.55
CA VAL A 249 -31.55 -7.04 15.54
C VAL A 249 -30.45 -7.34 14.52
N VAL A 250 -30.55 -6.78 13.30
CA VAL A 250 -29.54 -6.97 12.24
C VAL A 250 -28.19 -6.36 12.66
N ILE A 251 -28.19 -5.13 13.16
CA ILE A 251 -26.97 -4.45 13.60
C ILE A 251 -26.29 -5.23 14.74
N ILE A 252 -27.06 -5.69 15.74
CA ILE A 252 -26.53 -6.52 16.82
C ILE A 252 -25.87 -7.78 16.25
N GLY A 253 -26.51 -8.45 15.28
CA GLY A 253 -25.94 -9.62 14.61
C GLY A 253 -24.59 -9.32 13.95
N VAL A 254 -24.49 -8.22 13.21
CA VAL A 254 -23.22 -7.80 12.57
C VAL A 254 -22.14 -7.50 13.60
N VAL A 255 -22.47 -6.76 14.67
CA VAL A 255 -21.53 -6.43 15.74
C VAL A 255 -21.00 -7.69 16.42
N TRP A 256 -21.88 -8.68 16.67
CA TRP A 256 -21.48 -9.96 17.25
C TRP A 256 -20.57 -10.75 16.31
N SER A 257 -20.90 -10.84 15.03
CA SER A 257 -20.05 -11.52 14.04
C SER A 257 -18.63 -10.94 14.01
N VAL A 258 -18.51 -9.60 13.96
CA VAL A 258 -17.20 -8.91 13.96
C VAL A 258 -16.49 -9.05 15.31
N GLY A 259 -17.23 -8.99 16.42
CA GLY A 259 -16.67 -9.19 17.76
C GLY A 259 -16.10 -10.60 17.96
N ILE A 260 -16.81 -11.62 17.49
CA ILE A 260 -16.34 -13.01 17.53
C ILE A 260 -15.12 -13.20 16.64
N MET A 261 -15.10 -12.63 15.44
CA MET A 261 -13.91 -12.66 14.58
C MET A 261 -12.67 -12.12 15.30
N GLN A 262 -12.79 -10.98 15.99
CA GLN A 262 -11.70 -10.41 16.76
C GLN A 262 -11.28 -11.32 17.92
N LEU A 263 -12.22 -11.97 18.62
CA LEU A 263 -11.93 -12.90 19.71
C LEU A 263 -11.19 -14.16 19.21
N MET A 264 -11.48 -14.60 17.99
CA MET A 264 -10.76 -15.69 17.32
C MET A 264 -9.41 -15.25 16.74
N GLY A 265 -9.07 -13.95 16.81
CA GLY A 265 -7.82 -13.40 16.30
C GLY A 265 -7.78 -13.21 14.78
N TYR A 266 -8.93 -13.26 14.10
CA TYR A 266 -9.01 -13.00 12.66
C TYR A 266 -8.95 -11.50 12.37
N GLN A 267 -8.47 -11.16 11.18
CA GLN A 267 -8.42 -9.79 10.66
C GLN A 267 -9.39 -9.67 9.49
N ILE A 268 -9.97 -8.49 9.29
CA ILE A 268 -10.76 -8.21 8.10
C ILE A 268 -9.79 -7.99 6.95
N SER A 269 -9.81 -8.89 5.96
CA SER A 269 -9.07 -8.76 4.71
C SER A 269 -9.91 -8.01 3.66
N LEU A 270 -9.29 -7.64 2.53
CA LEU A 270 -10.02 -7.05 1.40
C LEU A 270 -11.07 -7.98 0.78
N LEU A 271 -11.02 -9.29 1.05
CA LEU A 271 -11.90 -10.31 0.45
C LEU A 271 -13.01 -10.79 1.39
N THR A 272 -12.99 -10.37 2.65
CA THR A 272 -13.95 -10.73 3.73
C THR A 272 -14.75 -9.52 4.14
#